data_AF-A0A542ZPE5-F1
#
_entry.id   AF-A0A542ZPE5-F1
#
_cell.length_a   1.000
_cell.length_b   1.000
_cell.length_c   1.000
_cell.angle_alpha   90.00
_cell.angle_beta   90.00
_cell.angle_gamma   90.00
#
_symmetry.space_group_name_H-M   'P 1'
#
loop_
_entity.id
_entity.type
_entity.pdbx_description
1 polymer ?
#
loop_
_entity_poly.entity_id
_entity_poly.type
_entity_poly.pdbx_seq_one_letter_code
_entity_poly.pdbx_strand_id
1 'polypeptide(L)' 'MGIGIGILVLLLALAASALVAGVVIMGMVGMGHEEHPRAAAWFTDAAQVLNGEGEPPARIAKLFN' A
#
# COMPACT_ATOMS: atom_id res chain seq x y z
N MET A 1 -29.46 20.93 -8.96
CA MET A 1 -29.08 19.49 -8.83
C MET A 1 -27.57 19.23 -8.92
N GLY A 2 -26.74 20.07 -9.56
CA GLY A 2 -25.29 19.77 -9.72
C GLY A 2 -24.42 19.92 -8.46
N ILE A 3 -24.72 20.88 -7.58
CA ILE A 3 -23.85 21.21 -6.43
C ILE A 3 -23.87 20.09 -5.36
N GLY A 4 -25.05 19.53 -5.06
CA GLY A 4 -25.18 18.47 -4.04
C GLY A 4 -24.47 17.18 -4.43
N ILE A 5 -24.49 16.83 -5.72
CA ILE A 5 -23.79 15.65 -6.24
C ILE A 5 -22.26 15.88 -6.17
N GLY A 6 -21.79 17.08 -6.53
CA GLY A 6 -20.37 17.42 -6.44
C GLY A 6 -19.83 17.34 -5.00
N ILE A 7 -20.59 17.85 -4.03
CA ILE A 7 -20.22 17.77 -2.60
C ILE A 7 -20.17 16.31 -2.14
N LEU A 8 -21.17 15.50 -2.51
CA LEU A 8 -21.18 14.08 -2.15
C LEU A 8 -19.96 13.33 -2.70
N VAL A 9 -19.61 13.55 -3.97
CA VAL A 9 -18.44 12.94 -4.61
C VAL A 9 -17.15 13.35 -3.90
N LEU A 10 -17.00 14.63 -3.56
CA LEU A 10 -15.84 15.13 -2.81
C LEU A 10 -15.71 14.44 -1.45
N LEU A 11 -16.82 14.32 -0.71
CA LEU A 11 -16.82 13.66 0.60
C LEU A 11 -16.45 12.18 0.50
N LEU A 12 -16.95 11.48 -0.52
CA LEU A 12 -16.58 10.09 -0.77
C LEU A 12 -15.11 9.93 -1.13
N ALA A 13 -14.57 10.83 -1.96
CA ALA A 13 -13.15 10.82 -2.31
C ALA A 13 -12.26 11.08 -1.09
N LEU A 14 -12.64 12.03 -0.22
CA LEU A 14 -11.93 12.32 1.03
C LEU A 14 -11.98 11.13 1.99
N ALA A 15 -13.14 10.51 2.16
CA ALA A 15 -13.29 9.32 2.99
C ALA A 15 -12.43 8.15 2.48
N ALA A 16 -12.45 7.89 1.17
CA ALA A 16 -11.59 6.87 0.56
C ALA A 16 -10.11 7.16 0.77
N SER A 17 -9.69 8.42 0.61
CA SER A 17 -8.31 8.85 0.81
C SER A 17 -7.86 8.66 2.26
N ALA A 18 -8.71 9.01 3.23
CA ALA A 18 -8.43 8.82 4.65
C ALA A 18 -8.31 7.33 5.02
N LEU A 19 -9.14 6.46 4.42
CA LEU A 19 -9.06 5.02 4.63
C LEU A 19 -7.73 4.46 4.10
N VAL A 20 -7.32 4.84 2.89
CA VAL A 20 -6.04 4.41 2.30
C VAL A 20 -4.87 4.88 3.17
N ALA A 21 -4.87 6.15 3.59
CA ALA A 21 -3.85 6.68 4.48
C ALA A 21 -3.79 5.92 5.82
N GLY A 22 -4.95 5.62 6.40
CA GLY A 22 -5.04 4.83 7.63
C GLY A 22 -4.43 3.44 7.50
N VAL A 23 -4.73 2.72 6.41
CA VAL A 23 -4.15 1.39 6.13
C VAL A 23 -2.64 1.46 5.98
N VAL A 24 -2.13 2.46 5.26
CA VAL A 24 -0.68 2.65 5.08
C VAL A 24 0.01 2.92 6.42
N ILE A 25 -0.54 3.83 7.23
CA ILE A 25 0.00 4.14 8.56
C ILE A 25 -0.04 2.90 9.46
N MET A 26 -1.14 2.14 9.44
CA MET A 26 -1.28 0.91 10.21
C MET A 26 -0.17 -0.11 9.83
N GLY A 27 0.10 -0.25 8.54
CA GLY A 27 1.21 -1.07 8.04
C GLY A 27 2.59 -0.56 8.48
N MET A 28 2.83 0.76 8.43
CA MET A 28 4.09 1.37 8.88
C MET A 28 4.35 1.21 10.38
N VAL A 29 3.30 1.25 11.20
CA VAL A 29 3.38 1.06 12.66
C VAL A 29 3.52 -0.42 13.04
N GLY A 30 3.32 -1.34 12.09
CA GLY A 30 3.36 -2.78 12.34
C GLY A 30 2.08 -3.34 12.98
N MET A 31 0.99 -2.56 13.00
CA MET A 31 -0.32 -3.07 13.42
C MET A 31 -0.82 -4.11 12.39
N GLY A 32 -1.11 -5.33 12.86
CA GLY A 32 -1.49 -6.48 12.02
C GLY A 32 -0.33 -7.39 11.61
N HIS A 33 0.92 -7.05 11.99
CA HIS A 33 2.09 -7.91 11.75
C HIS A 33 1.97 -9.28 12.45
N GLU A 34 1.32 -9.31 13.63
CA GLU A 34 1.06 -10.54 14.39
C GLU A 34 -0.05 -11.41 13.76
N GLU A 35 -1.06 -10.80 13.13
CA GLU A 35 -2.17 -11.53 12.51
C GLU A 35 -1.79 -12.12 11.14
N HIS A 36 -0.92 -11.45 10.38
CA HIS A 36 -0.51 -11.88 9.04
C HIS A 36 1.01 -11.73 8.78
N PRO A 37 1.86 -12.51 9.47
CA PRO A 37 3.31 -12.39 9.39
C PRO A 37 3.89 -12.67 7.99
N ARG A 38 3.24 -13.55 7.20
CA ARG A 38 3.65 -13.83 5.81
C ARG A 38 3.46 -12.63 4.88
N ALA A 39 2.35 -11.90 5.03
CA ALA A 39 2.07 -10.74 4.20
C ALA A 39 3.09 -9.63 4.51
N ALA A 40 3.37 -9.41 5.79
CA ALA A 40 4.36 -8.44 6.21
C ALA A 40 5.77 -8.76 5.67
N ALA A 41 6.18 -10.04 5.68
CA ALA A 41 7.46 -10.45 5.12
C ALA A 41 7.57 -10.13 3.61
N TRP A 42 6.50 -10.35 2.83
CA TRP A 42 6.47 -9.99 1.42
C TRP A 42 6.52 -8.48 1.16
N PHE A 43 5.84 -7.69 1.99
CA PHE A 43 5.92 -6.23 1.86
C PHE A 43 7.30 -5.69 2.21
N THR A 44 7.96 -6.25 3.23
CA THR A 44 9.33 -5.89 3.59
C THR A 44 10.32 -6.26 2.48
N ASP A 45 10.22 -7.47 1.92
CA ASP A 45 11.05 -7.94 0.81
C ASP A 45 10.86 -7.08 -0.45
N ALA A 46 9.60 -6.77 -0.78
CA ALA A 46 9.28 -5.87 -1.90
C ALA A 46 9.81 -4.45 -1.66
N ALA A 47 9.70 -3.91 -0.45
CA ALA A 47 10.23 -2.59 -0.10
C ALA A 47 11.75 -2.55 -0.19
N GLN A 48 12.43 -3.60 0.26
CA GLN A 48 13.88 -3.79 0.12
C GLN A 48 14.30 -3.74 -1.35
N VAL A 49 13.66 -4.54 -2.20
CA VAL A 49 13.92 -4.56 -3.66
C VAL A 49 13.64 -3.19 -4.31
N LEU A 50 12.54 -2.52 -3.95
CA LEU A 50 12.19 -1.21 -4.49
C LEU A 50 13.14 -0.09 -4.04
N ASN A 51 13.70 -0.19 -2.84
CA ASN A 51 14.73 0.72 -2.34
C ASN A 51 16.13 0.44 -2.93
N GLY A 52 16.27 -0.61 -3.75
CA GLY A 52 17.55 -1.05 -4.28
C GLY A 52 18.42 -1.81 -3.26
N GLU A 53 17.85 -2.13 -2.10
CA GLU A 53 18.49 -2.90 -1.04
C GLU A 53 18.01 -4.35 -1.12
N GLY A 54 18.65 -5.17 -1.97
CA GLY A 54 18.31 -6.60 -2.08
C GLY A 54 18.40 -7.14 -3.50
N GLU A 55 18.47 -8.46 -3.63
CA GLU A 55 18.48 -9.14 -4.92
C GLU A 55 17.04 -9.15 -5.48
N PRO A 56 16.77 -8.62 -6.69
CA PRO A 56 15.44 -8.69 -7.26
C PRO A 56 15.01 -10.16 -7.41
N PRO A 57 13.74 -10.50 -7.11
CA PRO A 57 13.24 -11.87 -7.26
C PRO A 57 13.59 -12.40 -8.65
N ALA A 58 14.04 -13.66 -8.74
CA ALA A 58 14.56 -14.23 -9.99
C ALA A 58 13.59 -14.12 -11.18
N ARG A 59 12.28 -13.97 -10.93
CA ARG A 59 11.27 -13.69 -11.97
C ARG A 59 11.32 -12.25 -12.52
N ILE A 60 11.60 -11.27 -11.66
CA ILE A 60 11.76 -9.86 -12.04
C ILE A 60 13.11 -9.66 -12.74
N ALA A 61 14.19 -10.27 -12.24
CA ALA A 61 15.50 -10.21 -12.89
C ALA A 61 15.46 -10.71 -14.36
N LYS A 62 14.65 -11.74 -14.65
CA LYS A 62 14.44 -12.29 -16.00
C LYS A 62 13.69 -11.35 -16.97
N LEU A 63 13.05 -10.29 -16.49
CA LEU A 63 12.39 -9.30 -17.34
C LEU A 63 13.36 -8.24 -17.88
N PHE A 64 14.53 -8.11 -17.25
CA PHE A 64 15.55 -7.11 -17.58
C PHE A 64 16.81 -7.71 -18.23
N ASN A 65 16.81 -9.01 -18.55
CA ASN A 65 17.90 -9.76 -19.18
C ASN A 65 17.43 -10.49 -20.42
#